data_AF-A0A840U5C6-F1
#
_entry.id   AF-A0A840U5C6-F1
#
_cell.length_a   1.000
_cell.length_b   1.000
_cell.length_c   1.000
_cell.angle_alpha   90.00
_cell.angle_beta   90.00
_cell.angle_gamma   90.00
#
_symmetry.space_group_name_H-M   'P 1'
#
loop_
_entity.id
_entity.type
_entity.pdbx_description
1 polymer ?
#
loop_
_entity_poly.entity_id
_entity_poly.type
_entity_poly.pdbx_seq_one_letter_code
_entity_poly.pdbx_strand_id
1 'polypeptide(L)'
;MLQAISVLNRKILMLLFLSTAALAHDNDSDEHQDTTESIQAATQNQREEESMHSEHHVTGTAELSDFPNLHPLVVHIPIMLLVFAAVLQLISFFVFREALSWIVMGAVLVGFVGAYAAAVWTHPHVSDLTEQARKVYETHDTYAQWTLWLSGIATVFKGLSHFLFHRKTWAEAVVALTLLAAAYTVSLAGHHGAQLVFIEGVGPQGHYLESEKEHSH
;
A
#
# COMPACT_ATOMS: atom_id res chain seq x y z
N MET A 1 -16.20 -8.73 -40.35
CA MET A 1 -16.62 -8.28 -39.00
C MET A 1 -16.88 -9.42 -38.02
N LEU A 2 -17.42 -10.57 -38.44
CA LEU A 2 -17.75 -11.70 -37.55
C LEU A 2 -16.54 -12.50 -37.02
N GLN A 3 -15.40 -12.55 -37.73
CA GLN A 3 -14.20 -13.26 -37.25
C GLN A 3 -13.40 -12.48 -36.19
N ALA A 4 -13.51 -11.15 -36.13
CA ALA A 4 -12.82 -10.35 -35.12
C ALA A 4 -13.49 -10.48 -33.73
N ILE A 5 -14.82 -10.66 -33.71
CA ILE A 5 -15.62 -10.83 -32.50
C ILE A 5 -15.37 -12.22 -31.87
N SER A 6 -15.13 -13.26 -32.67
CA SER A 6 -14.87 -14.62 -32.14
C SER A 6 -13.49 -14.77 -31.48
N VAL A 7 -12.46 -14.10 -32.00
CA VAL A 7 -11.11 -14.11 -31.41
C VAL A 7 -11.07 -13.26 -30.13
N LEU A 8 -11.85 -12.18 -30.08
CA LEU A 8 -12.00 -11.31 -28.92
C LEU A 8 -12.61 -12.07 -27.72
N ASN A 9 -13.66 -12.86 -27.97
CA ASN A 9 -14.30 -13.67 -26.93
C ASN A 9 -13.40 -14.83 -26.44
N ARG A 10 -12.54 -15.37 -27.31
CA ARG A 10 -11.63 -16.47 -26.94
C ARG A 10 -10.45 -16.02 -26.07
N LYS A 11 -10.02 -14.76 -26.18
CA LYS A 11 -8.96 -14.17 -25.33
C LYS A 11 -9.48 -13.73 -23.97
N ILE A 12 -10.73 -13.24 -23.90
CA ILE A 12 -11.40 -12.88 -22.64
C ILE A 12 -11.67 -14.14 -21.80
N LEU A 13 -12.02 -15.27 -22.45
CA LEU A 13 -12.28 -16.54 -21.77
C LEU A 13 -11.03 -17.17 -21.13
N MET A 14 -9.82 -16.84 -21.60
CA MET A 14 -8.57 -17.38 -21.03
C MET A 14 -8.06 -16.65 -19.79
N LEU A 15 -8.66 -15.52 -19.40
CA LEU A 15 -8.24 -14.71 -18.25
C LEU A 15 -9.15 -14.85 -17.02
N LEU A 16 -10.15 -15.73 -17.06
CA LEU A 16 -11.18 -15.87 -16.02
C LEU A 16 -11.11 -17.15 -15.18
N PHE A 17 -9.99 -17.88 -15.21
CA PHE A 17 -9.78 -19.04 -14.35
C PHE A 17 -8.45 -18.93 -13.60
N LEU A 18 -8.47 -18.32 -12.41
CA LEU A 18 -7.85 -18.88 -11.19
C LEU A 18 -8.14 -17.97 -9.98
N SER A 19 -9.29 -18.17 -9.34
CA SER A 19 -9.45 -17.91 -7.91
C SER A 19 -10.65 -18.71 -7.42
N THR A 20 -10.37 -19.75 -6.62
CA THR A 20 -11.06 -20.09 -5.36
C THR A 20 -10.60 -21.47 -4.90
N ALA A 21 -9.99 -21.54 -3.73
CA ALA A 21 -10.11 -22.67 -2.82
C ALA A 21 -9.90 -22.15 -1.40
N ALA A 22 -10.99 -21.70 -0.79
CA ALA A 22 -11.11 -21.65 0.66
C ALA A 22 -11.76 -22.99 1.08
N LEU A 23 -11.07 -23.75 1.92
CA LEU A 23 -11.60 -24.84 2.75
C LEU A 23 -11.08 -24.52 4.17
N ALA A 24 -11.93 -24.19 5.13
CA ALA A 24 -12.84 -25.05 5.89
C ALA A 24 -12.23 -25.40 7.26
N HIS A 25 -12.85 -24.78 8.27
CA HIS A 25 -13.04 -25.19 9.67
C HIS A 25 -12.51 -26.59 10.05
N ASP A 26 -11.71 -26.66 11.13
CA ASP A 26 -11.77 -27.82 12.03
C ASP A 26 -11.76 -27.34 13.48
N ASN A 27 -12.65 -27.95 14.24
CA ASN A 27 -12.99 -27.66 15.62
C ASN A 27 -12.58 -28.89 16.41
N ASP A 28 -11.52 -28.77 17.22
CA ASP A 28 -11.28 -29.74 18.27
C ASP A 28 -11.17 -29.02 19.60
N SER A 29 -12.25 -29.23 20.35
CA SER A 29 -12.34 -29.18 21.79
C SER A 29 -11.41 -30.23 22.41
N ASP A 30 -10.47 -29.80 23.25
CA ASP A 30 -9.90 -30.66 24.26
C ASP A 30 -10.05 -30.02 25.65
N GLU A 31 -10.68 -30.82 26.50
CA GLU A 31 -11.11 -30.56 27.85
C GLU A 31 -10.07 -31.10 28.83
N HIS A 32 -9.95 -30.42 29.97
CA HIS A 32 -9.33 -30.82 31.23
C HIS A 32 -7.79 -30.97 31.30
N GLN A 33 -7.18 -30.09 32.11
CA GLN A 33 -6.76 -30.53 33.44
C GLN A 33 -6.79 -29.38 34.47
N ASP A 34 -7.48 -29.70 35.56
CA ASP A 34 -7.65 -28.95 36.79
C ASP A 34 -6.34 -28.94 37.58
N THR A 35 -5.86 -27.75 37.97
CA THR A 35 -5.16 -27.56 39.24
C THR A 35 -5.46 -26.17 39.77
N THR A 36 -6.51 -26.12 40.58
CA THR A 36 -6.73 -25.11 41.61
C THR A 36 -5.56 -25.13 42.60
N GLU A 37 -4.81 -24.01 42.72
CA GLU A 37 -4.03 -23.53 43.88
C GLU A 37 -3.04 -22.44 43.38
N SER A 38 -3.37 -21.15 43.38
CA SER A 38 -3.11 -20.28 44.53
C SER A 38 -3.70 -18.89 44.29
N ILE A 39 -4.85 -18.62 44.91
CA ILE A 39 -5.39 -17.27 45.10
C ILE A 39 -4.92 -16.81 46.49
N GLN A 40 -4.07 -15.77 46.56
CA GLN A 40 -4.11 -14.66 47.54
C GLN A 40 -2.73 -13.99 47.71
N ALA A 41 -2.59 -12.83 47.07
CA ALA A 41 -1.77 -11.65 47.42
C ALA A 41 -1.40 -11.00 46.07
N ALA A 42 -1.98 -9.89 45.60
CA ALA A 42 -2.15 -8.64 46.31
C ALA A 42 -3.17 -7.77 45.54
N THR A 43 -4.44 -7.86 45.91
CA THR A 43 -5.44 -6.84 45.57
C THR A 43 -5.45 -5.81 46.69
N GLN A 44 -4.53 -4.86 46.65
CA GLN A 44 -4.69 -3.58 47.36
C GLN A 44 -3.60 -2.59 46.94
N ASN A 45 -3.84 -1.87 45.83
CA ASN A 45 -3.65 -0.43 45.86
C ASN A 45 -4.24 0.26 44.62
N GLN A 46 -4.98 1.34 44.90
CA GLN A 46 -5.25 2.47 44.02
C GLN A 46 -6.30 2.28 42.91
N ARG A 47 -7.55 2.22 43.40
CA ARG A 47 -8.69 2.85 42.75
C ARG A 47 -8.82 4.26 43.33
N GLU A 48 -8.48 5.28 42.55
CA GLU A 48 -8.95 6.68 42.69
C GLU A 48 -8.25 7.52 41.61
N GLU A 49 -8.87 7.65 40.44
CA GLU A 49 -8.96 8.91 39.68
C GLU A 49 -9.94 8.69 38.51
N GLU A 50 -11.21 8.91 38.81
CA GLU A 50 -12.30 9.02 37.85
C GLU A 50 -12.59 10.52 37.67
N SER A 51 -12.32 11.08 36.49
CA SER A 51 -13.08 12.19 35.88
C SER A 51 -12.33 12.82 34.70
N MET A 52 -12.61 12.34 33.48
CA MET A 52 -13.22 13.20 32.47
C MET A 52 -13.78 12.33 31.33
N HIS A 53 -15.09 12.12 31.41
CA HIS A 53 -15.93 11.57 30.36
C HIS A 53 -15.74 12.32 29.04
N SER A 54 -15.39 11.58 27.98
CA SER A 54 -16.09 11.74 26.71
C SER A 54 -16.73 10.39 26.44
N GLU A 55 -18.05 10.32 26.57
CA GLU A 55 -18.82 9.15 26.15
C GLU A 55 -18.60 8.93 24.66
N HIS A 56 -17.71 8.01 24.33
CA HIS A 56 -17.57 7.51 22.97
C HIS A 56 -18.75 6.57 22.75
N HIS A 57 -19.82 7.09 22.16
CA HIS A 57 -20.91 6.29 21.60
C HIS A 57 -20.28 5.21 20.71
N VAL A 58 -20.26 3.96 21.16
CA VAL A 58 -19.76 2.82 20.39
C VAL A 58 -20.81 2.47 19.34
N THR A 59 -20.91 3.29 18.30
CA THR A 59 -21.27 2.80 16.97
C THR A 59 -20.07 1.99 16.49
N GLY A 60 -20.25 0.70 16.23
CA GLY A 60 -19.17 -0.27 15.96
C GLY A 60 -18.34 -0.05 14.68
N THR A 61 -18.23 1.17 14.20
CA THR A 61 -17.44 1.59 13.04
C THR A 61 -16.68 2.86 13.40
N ALA A 62 -15.36 2.85 13.24
CA ALA A 62 -14.52 4.04 13.43
C ALA A 62 -14.87 5.12 12.39
N GLU A 63 -15.02 6.36 12.84
CA GLU A 63 -15.18 7.53 11.97
C GLU A 63 -13.81 8.04 11.46
N LEU A 64 -13.81 8.85 10.40
CA LEU A 64 -12.57 9.42 9.86
C LEU A 64 -11.83 10.31 10.88
N SER A 65 -12.54 10.87 11.85
CA SER A 65 -11.97 11.63 12.97
C SER A 65 -11.20 10.78 13.98
N ASP A 66 -11.46 9.46 14.02
CA ASP A 66 -10.87 8.55 15.01
C ASP A 66 -9.46 8.12 14.62
N PHE A 67 -9.07 8.40 13.37
CA PHE A 67 -7.73 8.11 12.89
C PHE A 67 -6.80 9.30 13.18
N PRO A 68 -5.73 9.11 13.99
CA PRO A 68 -4.78 10.17 14.28
C PRO A 68 -4.00 10.62 13.05
N ASN A 69 -4.03 9.84 11.96
CA ASN A 69 -3.42 10.22 10.70
C ASN A 69 -4.21 9.69 9.50
N LEU A 70 -4.92 10.57 8.79
CA LEU A 70 -5.59 10.28 7.52
C LEU A 70 -4.62 10.20 6.33
N HIS A 71 -3.39 10.64 6.54
CA HIS A 71 -2.32 10.72 5.54
C HIS A 71 -2.16 9.42 4.74
N PRO A 72 -2.12 8.20 5.31
CA PRO A 72 -1.91 7.00 4.52
C PRO A 72 -2.97 6.81 3.43
N LEU A 73 -4.23 7.11 3.72
CA LEU A 73 -5.34 6.93 2.79
C LEU A 73 -5.30 7.95 1.64
N VAL A 74 -4.92 9.20 1.94
CA VAL A 74 -4.87 10.28 0.94
C VAL A 74 -3.66 10.15 0.02
N VAL A 75 -2.54 9.55 0.47
CA VAL A 75 -1.31 9.48 -0.34
C VAL A 75 -0.99 8.10 -0.89
N HIS A 76 -1.26 7.01 -0.15
CA HIS A 76 -0.88 5.67 -0.63
C HIS A 76 -1.83 5.19 -1.74
N ILE A 77 -3.12 5.53 -1.66
CA ILE A 77 -4.10 5.17 -2.71
C ILE A 77 -3.68 5.79 -4.06
N PRO A 78 -3.40 7.11 -4.16
CA PRO A 78 -2.89 7.67 -5.41
C PRO A 78 -1.57 7.07 -5.88
N ILE A 79 -0.59 6.86 -4.99
CA ILE A 79 0.74 6.36 -5.39
C ILE A 79 0.63 4.94 -5.98
N MET A 80 -0.27 4.10 -5.45
CA MET A 80 -0.50 2.76 -5.99
C MET A 80 -1.07 2.77 -7.42
N LEU A 81 -1.73 3.85 -7.85
CA LEU A 81 -2.14 4.00 -9.25
C LEU A 81 -0.97 3.96 -10.22
N LEU A 82 0.27 4.27 -9.79
CA LEU A 82 1.45 4.15 -10.64
C LEU A 82 1.77 2.70 -11.00
N VAL A 83 1.62 1.77 -10.05
CA VAL A 83 1.79 0.34 -10.28
C VAL A 83 0.70 -0.18 -11.22
N PHE A 84 -0.55 0.22 -10.99
CA PHE A 84 -1.67 -0.10 -11.89
C PHE A 84 -1.44 0.49 -13.29
N ALA A 85 -0.96 1.73 -13.38
CA ALA A 85 -0.65 2.36 -14.65
C ALA A 85 0.44 1.62 -15.42
N ALA A 86 1.48 1.12 -14.75
CA ALA A 86 2.51 0.30 -15.38
C ALA A 86 1.92 -0.98 -15.99
N VAL A 87 1.07 -1.70 -15.23
CA VAL A 87 0.39 -2.90 -15.71
C VAL A 87 -0.53 -2.59 -16.89
N LEU A 88 -1.37 -1.57 -16.79
CA LEU A 88 -2.28 -1.16 -17.85
C LEU A 88 -1.52 -0.68 -19.10
N GLN A 89 -0.39 0.00 -18.93
CA GLN A 89 0.48 0.41 -20.03
C GLN A 89 1.03 -0.80 -20.77
N LEU A 90 1.46 -1.84 -20.05
CA LEU A 90 1.90 -3.10 -20.68
C LEU A 90 0.75 -3.80 -21.43
N ILE A 91 -0.44 -3.88 -20.84
CA ILE A 91 -1.63 -4.47 -21.48
C ILE A 91 -2.00 -3.67 -22.73
N SER A 92 -1.85 -2.34 -22.69
CA SER A 92 -2.20 -1.45 -23.80
C SER A 92 -1.47 -1.78 -25.10
N PHE A 93 -0.29 -2.41 -25.05
CA PHE A 93 0.40 -2.84 -26.28
C PHE A 93 -0.39 -3.87 -27.08
N PHE A 94 -1.18 -4.70 -26.41
CA PHE A 94 -1.86 -5.86 -26.98
C PHE A 94 -3.36 -5.66 -27.19
N VAL A 95 -4.04 -4.92 -26.29
CA VAL A 95 -5.51 -4.78 -26.29
C VAL A 95 -5.91 -3.34 -25.96
N PHE A 96 -7.07 -2.89 -26.46
CA PHE A 96 -7.71 -1.62 -26.09
C PHE A 96 -6.78 -0.38 -26.07
N ARG A 97 -5.84 -0.31 -27.03
CA ARG A 97 -4.78 0.72 -27.13
C ARG A 97 -5.22 2.13 -26.78
N GLU A 98 -6.34 2.57 -27.36
CA GLU A 98 -6.84 3.93 -27.18
C GLU A 98 -7.46 4.16 -25.81
N ALA A 99 -8.41 3.30 -25.40
CA ALA A 99 -9.08 3.41 -24.11
C ALA A 99 -8.09 3.27 -22.93
N LEU A 100 -7.20 2.28 -22.99
CA LEU A 100 -6.18 2.09 -21.96
C LEU A 100 -5.16 3.22 -21.93
N SER A 101 -4.81 3.83 -23.06
CA SER A 101 -3.88 4.97 -23.07
C SER A 101 -4.44 6.18 -22.31
N TRP A 102 -5.73 6.47 -22.43
CA TRP A 102 -6.41 7.49 -21.64
C TRP A 102 -6.45 7.15 -20.15
N ILE A 103 -6.78 5.91 -19.80
CA ILE A 103 -6.81 5.45 -18.41
C ILE A 103 -5.42 5.54 -17.79
N VAL A 104 -4.37 5.08 -18.50
CA VAL A 104 -2.98 5.20 -18.05
C VAL A 104 -2.62 6.67 -17.86
N MET A 105 -2.95 7.56 -18.80
CA MET A 105 -2.63 8.98 -18.65
C MET A 105 -3.27 9.60 -17.40
N GLY A 106 -4.54 9.29 -17.14
CA GLY A 106 -5.22 9.71 -15.91
C GLY A 106 -4.59 9.11 -14.66
N ALA A 107 -4.33 7.81 -14.65
CA ALA A 107 -3.75 7.11 -13.50
C ALA A 107 -2.34 7.62 -13.15
N VAL A 108 -1.49 7.84 -14.15
CA VAL A 108 -0.14 8.40 -13.96
C VAL A 108 -0.19 9.82 -13.44
N LEU A 109 -1.08 10.65 -13.99
CA LEU A 109 -1.24 12.04 -13.53
C LEU A 109 -1.71 12.09 -12.06
N VAL A 110 -2.75 11.31 -11.71
CA VAL A 110 -3.24 11.24 -10.34
C VAL A 110 -2.18 10.67 -9.40
N GLY A 111 -1.45 9.63 -9.83
CA GLY A 111 -0.36 9.06 -9.04
C GLY A 111 0.79 10.04 -8.81
N PHE A 112 1.17 10.84 -9.81
CA PHE A 112 2.17 11.90 -9.66
C PHE A 112 1.68 13.00 -8.70
N VAL A 113 0.44 13.48 -8.84
CA VAL A 113 -0.14 14.47 -7.92
C VAL A 113 -0.17 13.94 -6.49
N GLY A 114 -0.50 12.66 -6.31
CA GLY A 114 -0.45 11.98 -5.02
C GLY A 114 0.95 11.92 -4.41
N ALA A 115 1.95 11.52 -5.21
CA ALA A 115 3.35 11.51 -4.79
C ALA A 115 3.85 12.92 -4.44
N TYR A 116 3.46 13.93 -5.22
CA TYR A 116 3.79 15.32 -4.95
C TYR A 116 3.13 15.82 -3.66
N ALA A 117 1.86 15.45 -3.43
CA ALA A 117 1.18 15.79 -2.20
C ALA A 117 1.85 15.16 -0.97
N ALA A 118 2.25 13.89 -1.08
CA ALA A 118 3.02 13.20 -0.04
C ALA A 118 4.38 13.88 0.23
N ALA A 119 5.02 14.39 -0.81
CA ALA A 119 6.27 15.10 -0.65
C ALA A 119 6.06 16.47 0.03
N VAL A 120 5.00 17.22 -0.28
CA VAL A 120 4.86 18.59 0.24
C VAL A 120 4.22 18.66 1.62
N TRP A 121 3.11 17.94 1.85
CA TRP A 121 2.32 18.14 3.07
C TRP A 121 2.77 17.32 4.27
N THR A 122 3.55 16.28 4.03
CA THR A 122 3.68 15.21 5.02
C THR A 122 5.10 14.86 5.37
N HIS A 123 6.01 15.84 5.32
CA HIS A 123 7.37 15.71 5.86
C HIS A 123 7.32 15.29 7.34
N PRO A 124 7.61 14.03 7.68
CA PRO A 124 7.60 13.57 9.06
C PRO A 124 8.83 14.13 9.75
N HIS A 125 8.64 14.95 10.78
CA HIS A 125 9.73 15.30 11.69
C HIS A 125 9.92 14.15 12.67
N VAL A 126 10.55 13.07 12.20
CA VAL A 126 10.97 11.96 13.06
C VAL A 126 12.20 12.40 13.86
N SER A 127 11.97 12.79 15.11
CA SER A 127 13.02 12.99 16.11
C SER A 127 13.20 11.70 16.91
N ASP A 128 14.41 11.46 17.42
CA ASP A 128 14.75 10.34 18.32
C ASP A 128 14.63 8.90 17.75
N LEU A 129 14.96 8.71 16.47
CA LEU A 129 15.12 7.37 15.89
C LEU A 129 16.44 6.70 16.30
N THR A 130 16.39 5.38 16.50
CA THR A 130 17.61 4.54 16.57
C THR A 130 18.41 4.67 15.28
N GLU A 131 19.73 4.42 15.32
CA GLU A 131 20.58 4.51 14.13
C GLU A 131 20.11 3.57 13.00
N GLN A 132 19.64 2.38 13.37
CA GLN A 132 19.07 1.41 12.45
C GLN A 132 17.75 1.91 11.81
N ALA A 133 16.81 2.41 12.62
CA ALA A 133 15.54 2.93 12.12
C ALA A 133 15.74 4.15 11.20
N ARG A 134 16.72 5.02 11.52
CA ARG A 134 17.08 6.16 10.68
C ARG A 134 17.57 5.73 9.30
N LYS A 135 18.43 4.71 9.22
CA LYS A 135 18.94 4.21 7.93
C LYS A 135 17.83 3.63 7.06
N VAL A 136 16.88 2.90 7.65
CA VAL A 136 15.71 2.39 6.94
C VAL A 136 14.82 3.55 6.46
N TYR A 137 14.63 4.56 7.31
CA TYR A 137 13.86 5.76 6.98
C TYR A 137 14.48 6.53 5.80
N GLU A 138 15.79 6.80 5.82
CA GLU A 138 16.49 7.47 4.72
C GLU A 138 16.39 6.67 3.41
N THR A 139 16.41 5.34 3.50
CA THR A 139 16.23 4.46 2.35
C THR A 139 14.80 4.54 1.79
N HIS A 140 13.79 4.50 2.67
CA HIS A 140 12.39 4.71 2.30
C HIS A 140 12.19 6.06 1.61
N ASP A 141 12.69 7.15 2.21
CA ASP A 141 12.57 8.51 1.70
C ASP A 141 13.27 8.67 0.34
N THR A 142 14.45 8.07 0.18
CA THR A 142 15.16 8.04 -1.11
C THR A 142 14.28 7.41 -2.21
N TYR A 143 13.68 6.24 -1.96
CA TYR A 143 12.81 5.59 -2.94
C TYR A 143 11.49 6.34 -3.18
N ALA A 144 10.95 7.01 -2.16
CA ALA A 144 9.80 7.90 -2.30
C ALA A 144 10.14 9.10 -3.22
N GLN A 145 11.33 9.68 -3.06
CA GLN A 145 11.80 10.76 -3.92
C GLN A 145 12.04 10.31 -5.37
N TRP A 146 12.63 9.12 -5.58
CA TRP A 146 12.75 8.54 -6.91
C TRP A 146 11.38 8.28 -7.56
N THR A 147 10.40 7.82 -6.79
CA THR A 147 9.02 7.65 -7.23
C THR A 147 8.42 8.96 -7.71
N LEU A 148 8.61 10.05 -6.97
CA LEU A 148 8.14 11.38 -7.36
C LEU A 148 8.74 11.82 -8.71
N TRP A 149 10.06 11.73 -8.85
CA TRP A 149 10.74 12.11 -10.09
C TRP A 149 10.31 11.24 -11.28
N LEU A 150 10.27 9.92 -11.10
CA LEU A 150 9.91 8.98 -12.17
C LEU A 150 8.44 9.11 -12.59
N SER A 151 7.52 9.33 -11.64
CA SER A 151 6.11 9.58 -11.97
C SER A 151 5.91 10.92 -12.68
N GLY A 152 6.65 11.96 -12.32
CA GLY A 152 6.67 13.23 -13.05
C GLY A 152 7.16 13.07 -14.48
N ILE A 153 8.30 12.40 -14.67
CA ILE A 153 8.86 12.09 -15.98
C ILE A 153 7.88 11.22 -16.80
N ALA A 154 7.28 10.20 -16.19
CA ALA A 154 6.30 9.34 -16.85
C ALA A 154 5.06 10.13 -17.28
N THR A 155 4.60 11.09 -16.47
CA THR A 155 3.47 11.98 -16.82
C THR A 155 3.81 12.80 -18.07
N VAL A 156 5.00 13.42 -18.09
CA VAL A 156 5.47 14.21 -19.23
C VAL A 156 5.62 13.32 -20.47
N PHE A 157 6.28 12.17 -20.36
CA PHE A 157 6.47 11.24 -21.47
C PHE A 157 5.14 10.69 -21.98
N LYS A 158 4.18 10.38 -21.11
CA LYS A 158 2.87 9.92 -21.52
C LYS A 158 2.11 11.01 -22.26
N GLY A 159 2.12 12.25 -21.75
CA GLY A 159 1.53 13.39 -22.44
C GLY A 159 2.17 13.63 -23.81
N LEU A 160 3.50 13.61 -23.90
CA LEU A 160 4.23 13.79 -25.15
C LEU A 160 3.96 12.66 -26.15
N SER A 161 3.92 11.42 -25.66
CA SER A 161 3.54 10.25 -26.46
C SER A 161 2.12 10.41 -27.02
N HIS A 162 1.18 10.85 -26.19
CA HIS A 162 -0.22 10.99 -26.56
C HIS A 162 -0.48 12.13 -27.56
N PHE A 163 0.06 13.33 -27.30
CA PHE A 163 -0.25 14.54 -28.08
C PHE A 163 0.73 14.81 -29.22
N LEU A 164 2.04 14.56 -29.04
CA LEU A 164 3.07 14.89 -30.03
C LEU A 164 3.42 13.70 -30.92
N PHE A 165 3.65 12.53 -30.31
CA PHE A 165 4.10 11.35 -31.04
C PHE A 165 2.97 10.43 -31.50
N HIS A 166 1.70 10.83 -31.32
CA HIS A 166 0.53 10.09 -31.77
C HIS A 166 0.57 8.60 -31.34
N ARG A 167 1.09 8.34 -30.13
CA ARG A 167 1.21 7.01 -29.50
C ARG A 167 2.03 6.01 -30.32
N LYS A 168 3.09 6.47 -30.99
CA LYS A 168 4.07 5.57 -31.64
C LYS A 168 4.59 4.53 -30.64
N THR A 169 4.79 3.31 -31.12
CA THR A 169 5.17 2.15 -30.28
C THR A 169 6.45 2.38 -29.48
N TRP A 170 7.45 3.05 -30.06
CA TRP A 170 8.69 3.38 -29.35
C TRP A 170 8.45 4.39 -28.22
N ALA A 171 7.55 5.36 -28.39
CA ALA A 171 7.24 6.35 -27.36
C ALA A 171 6.45 5.71 -26.21
N GLU A 172 5.49 4.84 -26.52
CA GLU A 172 4.78 4.04 -25.52
C GLU A 172 5.72 3.06 -24.80
N ALA A 173 6.77 2.56 -25.46
CA ALA A 173 7.79 1.71 -24.84
C ALA A 173 8.66 2.47 -23.83
N VAL A 174 9.05 3.71 -24.15
CA VAL A 174 9.75 4.59 -23.20
C VAL A 174 8.87 4.86 -21.97
N VAL A 175 7.59 5.19 -22.18
CA VAL A 175 6.62 5.37 -21.09
C VAL A 175 6.53 4.09 -20.23
N ALA A 176 6.41 2.93 -20.86
CA ALA A 176 6.33 1.66 -20.13
C ALA A 176 7.56 1.41 -19.27
N LEU A 177 8.76 1.66 -19.80
CA LEU A 177 10.00 1.51 -19.07
C LEU A 177 10.07 2.46 -17.87
N THR A 178 9.70 3.73 -18.05
CA THR A 178 9.67 4.71 -16.97
C THR A 178 8.64 4.33 -15.89
N LEU A 179 7.45 3.85 -16.28
CA LEU A 179 6.43 3.40 -15.33
C LEU A 179 6.83 2.14 -14.58
N LEU A 180 7.55 1.22 -15.22
CA LEU A 180 8.10 0.05 -14.53
C LEU A 180 9.15 0.44 -13.50
N ALA A 181 10.03 1.41 -13.84
CA ALA A 181 10.98 1.95 -12.89
C ALA A 181 10.26 2.62 -11.70
N ALA A 182 9.21 3.42 -11.97
CA ALA A 182 8.40 4.03 -10.92
C ALA A 182 7.70 2.98 -10.05
N ALA A 183 7.10 1.94 -10.65
CA ALA A 183 6.46 0.87 -9.91
C ALA A 183 7.45 0.11 -9.01
N TYR A 184 8.68 -0.10 -9.49
CA TYR A 184 9.74 -0.70 -8.71
C TYR A 184 10.13 0.15 -7.50
N THR A 185 10.35 1.46 -7.68
CA THR A 185 10.70 2.35 -6.56
C THR A 185 9.57 2.51 -5.57
N VAL A 186 8.31 2.56 -6.02
CA VAL A 186 7.12 2.54 -5.14
C VAL A 186 7.11 1.28 -4.28
N SER A 187 7.40 0.12 -4.89
CA SER A 187 7.38 -1.17 -4.19
C SER A 187 8.48 -1.23 -3.12
N LEU A 188 9.67 -0.70 -3.40
CA LEU A 188 10.76 -0.60 -2.43
C LEU A 188 10.47 0.41 -1.31
N ALA A 189 9.92 1.57 -1.64
CA ALA A 189 9.45 2.52 -0.63
C ALA A 189 8.41 1.85 0.27
N GLY A 190 7.43 1.14 -0.29
CA GLY A 190 6.44 0.38 0.47
C GLY A 190 7.06 -0.71 1.36
N HIS A 191 8.05 -1.45 0.85
CA HIS A 191 8.75 -2.47 1.62
C HIS A 191 9.47 -1.90 2.85
N HIS A 192 10.24 -0.83 2.67
CA HIS A 192 10.91 -0.17 3.80
C HIS A 192 9.93 0.56 4.70
N GLY A 193 8.81 1.07 4.17
CA GLY A 193 7.73 1.64 4.97
C GLY A 193 7.10 0.60 5.91
N ALA A 194 6.87 -0.62 5.41
CA ALA A 194 6.41 -1.72 6.24
C ALA A 194 7.45 -2.10 7.30
N GLN A 195 8.74 -2.17 6.94
CA GLN A 195 9.81 -2.41 7.91
C GLN A 195 9.83 -1.35 9.03
N LEU A 196 9.68 -0.07 8.70
CA LEU A 196 9.65 1.02 9.68
C LEU A 196 8.53 0.81 10.70
N VAL A 197 7.33 0.45 10.24
CA VAL A 197 6.16 0.28 11.11
C VAL A 197 6.25 -1.01 11.93
N PHE A 198 6.61 -2.13 11.31
CA PHE A 198 6.49 -3.46 11.92
C PHE A 198 7.76 -3.96 12.62
N ILE A 199 8.94 -3.49 12.22
CA ILE A 199 10.22 -3.95 12.79
C ILE A 199 10.84 -2.86 13.66
N GLU A 200 10.88 -1.63 13.16
CA GLU A 200 11.53 -0.51 13.85
C GLU A 200 10.58 0.22 14.82
N GLY A 201 9.28 -0.13 14.84
CA GLY A 201 8.27 0.45 15.72
C GLY A 201 7.89 1.90 15.39
N VAL A 202 8.31 2.41 14.22
CA VAL A 202 8.10 3.78 13.76
C VAL A 202 6.75 3.87 13.04
N GLY A 203 5.67 3.94 13.82
CA GLY A 203 4.31 4.07 13.31
C GLY A 203 3.24 4.06 14.42
N PRO A 204 1.98 4.44 14.13
CA PRO A 204 0.93 4.63 15.13
C PRO A 204 0.52 3.35 15.90
N GLN A 205 1.01 2.16 15.51
CA GLN A 205 0.69 0.87 16.11
C GLN A 205 1.94 0.11 16.62
N GLY A 206 3.13 0.73 16.60
CA GLY A 206 4.43 0.08 16.84
C GLY A 206 4.67 -0.53 18.24
N HIS A 207 3.64 -0.65 19.08
CA HIS A 207 3.73 -1.13 20.47
C HIS A 207 3.14 -2.53 20.71
N TYR A 208 2.55 -3.20 19.71
CA TYR A 208 1.81 -4.47 19.92
C TYR A 208 2.32 -5.68 19.12
N LEU A 209 3.55 -5.64 18.62
CA LEU A 209 4.15 -6.79 17.95
C LEU A 209 5.06 -7.53 18.93
N GLU A 210 4.49 -8.53 19.60
CA GLU A 210 5.25 -9.48 20.38
C GLU A 210 6.18 -10.24 19.41
N SER A 211 7.48 -9.98 19.48
CA SER A 211 8.44 -10.78 18.73
C SER A 211 8.54 -12.14 19.44
N GLU A 212 7.99 -13.18 18.83
CA GLU A 212 8.20 -14.56 19.26
C GLU A 212 9.70 -14.90 19.12
N LYS A 213 10.45 -14.59 20.16
CA LYS A 213 11.82 -15.06 20.40
C LYS A 213 11.84 -15.77 21.74
N GLU A 214 11.26 -16.96 21.79
CA GLU A 214 11.69 -17.95 22.76
C GLU A 214 11.32 -19.34 22.27
N HIS A 215 12.29 -20.05 21.68
CA HIS A 215 12.51 -21.47 21.97
C HIS A 215 13.95 -21.81 21.59
N SER A 216 14.83 -21.51 22.54
CA SER A 216 16.11 -22.19 22.71
C SER A 216 15.82 -23.58 23.26
N HIS A 217 16.15 -24.63 22.50
CA HIS A 217 16.54 -25.94 23.05
C HIS A 217 17.66 -26.52 22.20
#